data_AF-A0A3E1DK74-F1
#
_entry.id   AF-A0A3E1DK74-F1
#
_cell.length_a   1.000
_cell.length_b   1.000
_cell.length_c   1.000
_cell.angle_alpha   90.00
_cell.angle_beta   90.00
_cell.angle_gamma   90.00
#
_symmetry.space_group_name_H-M   'P 1'
#
loop_
_entity.id
_entity.type
_entity.pdbx_description
1 polymer ?
#
loop_
_entity_poly.entity_id
_entity_poly.type
_entity_poly.pdbx_seq_one_letter_code
_entity_poly.pdbx_strand_id
1 'polypeptide(L)' 'MDLFGEVCVTESDKELWLDSIKQLSKLPSRRAAYAKAYNIEEKIRTAKRNGWWPPNLENF' A
#
# COMPACT_ATOMS: atom_id res chain seq x y z
N MET A 1 -24.33 7.85 -1.18
CA MET A 1 -23.73 9.00 -0.47
C MET A 1 -22.23 8.80 -0.50
N ASP A 2 -21.58 9.20 -1.59
CA ASP A 2 -20.11 9.22 -1.72
C ASP A 2 -19.60 10.52 -1.11
N LEU A 3 -19.42 10.48 0.20
CA LEU A 3 -18.81 11.54 0.97
C LEU A 3 -17.28 11.44 0.79
N PHE A 4 -16.67 12.43 0.13
CA PHE A 4 -15.25 12.84 0.27
C PHE A 4 -14.17 12.44 -0.74
N GLY A 5 -14.43 11.99 -1.97
CA GLY A 5 -13.33 11.73 -2.93
C GLY A 5 -12.23 10.83 -2.31
N GLU A 6 -12.68 9.92 -1.44
CA GLU A 6 -11.79 9.18 -0.57
C GLU A 6 -11.08 8.15 -1.42
N VAL A 7 -9.77 8.32 -1.51
CA VAL A 7 -8.94 7.39 -2.26
C VAL A 7 -9.03 6.03 -1.57
N CYS A 8 -9.76 5.12 -2.21
CA CYS A 8 -10.04 3.79 -1.70
C CYS A 8 -8.74 2.98 -1.69
N VAL A 9 -8.41 2.41 -0.53
CA VAL A 9 -7.27 1.49 -0.37
C VAL A 9 -7.85 0.10 -0.19
N THR A 10 -7.66 -0.75 -1.19
CA THR A 10 -8.09 -2.15 -1.15
C THR A 10 -7.06 -3.02 -0.45
N GLU A 11 -7.45 -4.22 -0.06
CA GLU A 11 -6.52 -5.20 0.51
C GLU A 11 -5.43 -5.59 -0.50
N SER A 12 -5.78 -5.71 -1.77
CA SER A 12 -4.82 -5.94 -2.86
C SER A 12 -3.79 -4.81 -2.99
N ASP A 13 -4.18 -3.55 -2.76
CA ASP A 13 -3.21 -2.45 -2.76
C ASP A 13 -2.20 -2.57 -1.60
N LYS A 14 -2.68 -3.00 -0.43
CA LYS A 14 -1.82 -3.26 0.74
C LYS A 14 -0.83 -4.37 0.42
N GLU A 15 -1.29 -5.46 -0.19
CA GLU A 15 -0.43 -6.57 -0.60
C GLU A 15 0.62 -6.13 -1.63
N LEU A 16 0.22 -5.34 -2.63
CA LEU A 16 1.11 -4.86 -3.69
C LEU A 16 2.19 -3.92 -3.14
N TRP A 17 1.85 -3.07 -2.16
CA TRP A 17 2.83 -2.27 -1.42
C TRP A 17 3.80 -3.16 -0.64
N LEU A 18 3.28 -4.13 0.11
CA LEU A 18 4.09 -5.04 0.92
C LEU A 18 5.02 -5.89 0.05
N ASP A 19 4.60 -6.27 -1.16
CA ASP A 19 5.39 -7.03 -2.12
C ASP A 19 6.48 -6.17 -2.78
N SER A 20 6.24 -4.86 -2.98
CA SER A 20 7.24 -3.92 -3.48
C SER A 20 8.47 -3.76 -2.55
N ILE A 21 8.33 -4.12 -1.27
CA ILE A 21 9.40 -4.01 -0.29
C ILE A 21 10.27 -5.26 -0.35
N LYS A 22 11.33 -5.22 -1.17
CA LYS A 22 12.26 -6.36 -1.41
C LYS A 22 12.80 -7.04 -0.14
N GLN A 23 12.95 -6.32 0.97
CA GLN A 23 13.49 -6.84 2.23
C GLN A 23 12.42 -7.22 3.27
N LEU A 24 11.12 -7.04 2.96
CA LEU A 24 10.07 -7.39 3.89
C LEU A 24 9.89 -8.90 3.93
N SER A 25 9.95 -9.45 5.14
CA SER A 25 9.65 -10.87 5.34
C SER A 25 8.23 -11.19 4.87
N LYS A 26 8.08 -12.26 4.08
CA LYS A 26 6.79 -12.76 3.60
C LYS A 26 5.89 -13.34 4.70
N LEU A 27 6.37 -13.38 5.95
CA LEU A 27 5.60 -13.85 7.09
C LEU A 27 4.36 -12.94 7.31
N PRO A 28 3.14 -13.50 7.42
CA PRO A 28 1.91 -12.73 7.61
C PRO A 28 1.95 -11.81 8.84
N SER A 29 2.55 -12.29 9.93
CA SER A 29 2.71 -11.54 11.18
C SER A 29 3.59 -10.30 11.01
N ARG A 30 4.70 -10.41 10.27
CA ARG A 30 5.58 -9.26 9.97
C ARG A 30 4.92 -8.30 8.99
N ARG A 31 4.16 -8.79 8.01
CA ARG A 31 3.38 -7.97 7.07
C ARG A 31 2.32 -7.14 7.79
N ALA A 32 1.55 -7.74 8.68
CA ALA A 32 0.55 -7.05 9.49
C ALA A 32 1.17 -6.03 10.47
N ALA A 33 2.28 -6.42 11.12
CA ALA A 33 3.02 -5.51 12.00
C ALA A 33 3.59 -4.30 11.23
N TYR A 34 4.13 -4.53 10.04
CA TYR A 34 4.64 -3.47 9.17
C TYR A 34 3.51 -2.56 8.68
N ALA A 35 2.40 -3.14 8.22
CA ALA A 35 1.23 -2.39 7.78
C ALA A 35 0.73 -1.40 8.85
N LYS A 36 0.66 -1.87 10.11
CA LYS A 36 0.27 -1.06 11.27
C LYS A 36 1.34 -0.05 11.68
N ALA A 37 2.61 -0.43 11.68
CA ALA A 37 3.70 0.45 12.12
C ALA A 37 3.96 1.62 11.15
N TYR A 38 3.75 1.38 9.84
CA TYR A 38 4.08 2.34 8.78
C TYR A 38 2.87 3.04 8.17
N ASN A 39 1.66 2.84 8.72
CA ASN A 39 0.40 3.38 8.18
C ASN A 39 0.33 3.25 6.66
N ILE A 40 0.54 2.04 6.14
CA ILE A 40 0.67 1.82 4.69
C ILE A 40 -0.56 2.32 3.93
N GLU A 41 -1.73 2.29 4.55
CA GLU A 41 -2.97 2.82 3.99
C GLU A 41 -2.87 4.30 3.65
N GLU A 42 -2.31 5.12 4.53
CA GLU A 42 -2.12 6.54 4.29
C GLU A 42 -1.08 6.81 3.19
N LYS A 43 -0.03 5.99 3.14
CA LYS A 43 0.99 6.07 2.09
C LYS A 43 0.42 5.70 0.72
N ILE A 44 -0.34 4.61 0.64
CA ILE A 44 -1.04 4.19 -0.58
C ILE A 44 -2.03 5.28 -1.01
N ARG A 45 -2.79 5.83 -0.05
CA ARG A 45 -3.73 6.92 -0.29
C ARG A 45 -3.03 8.14 -0.90
N THR A 46 -1.87 8.51 -0.35
CA THR A 46 -1.06 9.63 -0.83
C THR A 46 -0.47 9.33 -2.21
N ALA A 47 0.06 8.13 -2.43
CA ALA A 47 0.59 7.70 -3.72
C ALA A 47 -0.48 7.73 -4.82
N LYS A 48 -1.68 7.23 -4.54
CA LYS A 48 -2.83 7.30 -5.44
C LYS A 48 -3.28 8.73 -5.71
N ARG A 49 -3.32 9.62 -4.70
CA ARG A 49 -3.60 11.06 -4.89
C ARG A 49 -2.59 11.74 -5.81
N ASN A 50 -1.31 11.37 -5.68
CA ASN A 50 -0.22 11.92 -6.48
C ASN A 50 -0.06 11.25 -7.87
N GLY A 51 -0.87 10.24 -8.19
CA GLY A 51 -0.73 9.47 -9.44
C GLY A 51 0.52 8.57 -9.50
N TRP A 52 1.16 8.29 -8.37
CA TRP A 52 2.34 7.40 -8.25
C TRP A 52 1.97 5.93 -7.96
N TRP A 53 0.67 5.62 -8.01
CA TRP A 53 0.14 4.30 -7.75
C TRP A 53 -0.48 3.70 -9.03
N PRO A 54 -0.25 2.41 -9.33
CA PRO A 54 0.58 1.46 -8.59
C PRO A 54 2.08 1.80 -8.68
N PRO A 55 2.90 1.44 -7.67
CA PRO A 55 4.34 1.57 -7.77
C PRO A 55 4.79 0.75 -8.99
N ASN A 56 5.32 1.41 -10.02
CA ASN A 56 5.67 0.82 -11.31
C ASN A 56 6.28 -0.59 -11.16
N LEU A 57 5.49 -1.62 -11.46
CA LEU A 57 5.88 -3.04 -11.43
C LEU A 57 6.82 -3.41 -12.58
N GLU A 58 7.14 -2.48 -13.50
CA GLU A 58 7.91 -2.74 -14.73
C GLU A 58 9.41 -2.43 -14.64
N ASN A 59 9.97 -2.12 -13.45
CA ASN A 59 11.39 -1.71 -13.36
C ASN A 59 12.19 -2.30 -12.18
N PHE A 60 11.85 -3.51 -11.68
CA PHE A 60 12.58 -4.13 -10.57
C PHE A 60 12.90 -5.61 -10.68
#